data_AF-A0A0X3APU8-F1
#
_entry.id   AF-A0A0X3APU8-F1
#
_cell.length_a   1.000
_cell.length_b   1.000
_cell.length_c   1.000
_cell.angle_alpha   90.00
_cell.angle_beta   90.00
_cell.angle_gamma   90.00
#
_symmetry.space_group_name_H-M   'P 1'
#
loop_
_entity.id
_entity.type
_entity.pdbx_description
1 polymer ?
#
loop_
_entity_poly.entity_id
_entity_poly.type
_entity_poly.pdbx_seq_one_letter_code
_entity_poly.pdbx_strand_id
1 'polypeptide(L)'
;MIVTTLRKQNYLDLAIQYMGNPAEAFSLAYQKKESLTKDLQAGEEISIPKYDQKYQDVVNYFKATKAAPATAYPFQEVGMQEGVGYWYINTDFIVTEK
;
A
#
# COMPACT_ATOMS: atom_id res chain seq x y z
N MET A 1 -11.76 -9.64 13.58
CA MET A 1 -12.77 -8.56 13.38
C MET A 1 -12.85 -8.27 11.89
N ILE A 2 -13.98 -7.80 11.37
CA ILE A 2 -14.07 -7.41 9.95
C ILE A 2 -13.88 -5.89 9.86
N VAL A 3 -13.06 -5.45 8.90
CA VAL A 3 -12.83 -4.04 8.60
C VAL A 3 -13.12 -3.76 7.13
N THR A 4 -13.60 -2.57 6.86
CA THR A 4 -13.82 -2.08 5.50
C THR A 4 -12.61 -1.26 5.06
N THR A 5 -12.05 -1.60 3.92
CA THR A 5 -10.92 -0.88 3.33
C THR A 5 -11.34 0.52 2.86
N LEU A 6 -10.45 1.49 3.05
CA LEU A 6 -10.60 2.84 2.53
C LEU A 6 -9.87 2.99 1.19
N ARG A 7 -10.12 4.13 0.52
CA ARG A 7 -9.46 4.45 -0.75
C ARG A 7 -7.95 4.52 -0.55
N LYS A 8 -7.20 3.85 -1.44
CA LYS A 8 -5.73 3.80 -1.46
C LYS A 8 -5.09 3.15 -0.22
N GLN A 9 -5.79 2.24 0.47
CA GLN A 9 -5.14 1.41 1.47
C GLN A 9 -4.53 0.16 0.85
N ASN A 10 -3.43 -0.31 1.42
CA ASN A 10 -2.84 -1.62 1.12
C ASN A 10 -2.80 -2.51 2.39
N TYR A 11 -2.33 -3.75 2.26
CA TYR A 11 -2.24 -4.66 3.41
C TYR A 11 -1.32 -4.17 4.53
N LEU A 12 -0.26 -3.40 4.21
CA LEU A 12 0.65 -2.84 5.21
C LEU A 12 -0.07 -1.79 6.06
N ASP A 13 -0.88 -0.94 5.42
CA ASP A 13 -1.71 0.07 6.07
C ASP A 13 -2.71 -0.58 7.04
N LEU A 14 -3.40 -1.64 6.61
CA LEU A 14 -4.34 -2.38 7.46
C LEU A 14 -3.63 -3.08 8.63
N ALA A 15 -2.48 -3.71 8.37
CA ALA A 15 -1.74 -4.43 9.38
C ALA A 15 -1.24 -3.49 10.49
N ILE A 16 -0.67 -2.33 10.14
CA ILE A 16 -0.22 -1.36 11.16
C ILE A 16 -1.42 -0.72 11.89
N GLN A 17 -2.50 -0.40 11.18
CA GLN A 17 -3.67 0.27 11.76
C GLN A 17 -4.45 -0.63 12.74
N TYR A 18 -4.62 -1.91 12.41
CA TYR A 18 -5.47 -2.82 13.17
C TYR A 18 -4.72 -3.85 14.01
N MET A 19 -3.47 -4.15 13.67
CA MET A 19 -2.64 -5.15 14.38
C MET A 19 -1.36 -4.54 14.98
N GLY A 20 -1.06 -3.27 14.69
CA GLY A 20 0.08 -2.53 15.26
C GLY A 20 1.44 -2.95 14.69
N ASN A 21 1.47 -3.90 13.76
CA ASN A 21 2.69 -4.45 13.19
C ASN A 21 2.54 -4.63 11.66
N PRO A 22 3.31 -3.91 10.83
CA PRO A 22 3.22 -4.05 9.37
C PRO A 22 3.66 -5.44 8.88
N ALA A 23 4.43 -6.21 9.64
CA ALA A 23 4.84 -7.57 9.26
C ALA A 23 3.64 -8.54 9.16
N GLU A 24 2.54 -8.24 9.85
CA GLU A 24 1.30 -9.04 9.79
C GLU A 24 0.53 -8.88 8.47
N ALA A 25 0.96 -7.98 7.59
CA ALA A 25 0.36 -7.82 6.26
C ALA A 25 0.43 -9.13 5.44
N PHE A 26 1.48 -9.95 5.64
CA PHE A 26 1.58 -11.27 5.03
C PHE A 26 0.47 -12.21 5.51
N SER A 27 0.14 -12.19 6.81
CA SER A 27 -0.93 -12.99 7.37
C SER A 27 -2.28 -12.64 6.74
N LEU A 28 -2.55 -11.34 6.52
CA LEU A 28 -3.77 -10.85 5.86
C LEU A 28 -3.85 -11.30 4.39
N ALA A 29 -2.78 -11.11 3.62
CA ALA A 29 -2.75 -11.50 2.21
C ALA A 29 -2.83 -13.03 2.03
N TYR A 30 -2.14 -13.79 2.89
CA TYR A 30 -2.15 -15.24 2.87
C TYR A 30 -3.54 -15.82 3.12
N GLN A 31 -4.29 -15.25 4.06
CA GLN A 31 -5.67 -15.69 4.35
C GLN A 31 -6.59 -15.56 3.14
N LYS A 32 -6.42 -14.52 2.33
CA LYS A 32 -7.19 -14.32 1.09
C LYS A 32 -6.60 -15.03 -0.13
N LYS A 33 -5.41 -15.63 -0.01
CA LYS A 33 -4.62 -16.22 -1.11
C LYS A 33 -4.31 -15.19 -2.21
N GLU A 34 -4.00 -13.97 -1.78
CA GLU A 34 -3.70 -12.85 -2.67
C GLU A 34 -2.22 -12.45 -2.55
N SER A 35 -1.72 -11.72 -3.55
CA SER A 35 -0.39 -11.11 -3.44
C SER A 35 -0.41 -10.03 -2.37
N LEU A 36 0.67 -9.93 -1.59
CA LEU A 36 0.87 -8.82 -0.64
C LEU A 36 0.80 -7.44 -1.34
N THR A 37 1.23 -7.38 -2.60
CA THR A 37 1.26 -6.16 -3.41
C THR A 37 -0.01 -5.94 -4.22
N LYS A 38 -1.03 -6.80 -4.06
CA LYS A 38 -2.30 -6.62 -4.75
C LYS A 38 -2.96 -5.34 -4.25
N ASP A 39 -3.48 -4.54 -5.18
CA ASP A 39 -4.30 -3.38 -4.86
C ASP A 39 -5.60 -3.80 -4.18
N LEU A 40 -5.91 -3.16 -3.05
CA LEU A 40 -7.18 -3.33 -2.37
C LEU A 40 -8.22 -2.37 -2.94
N GLN A 41 -9.44 -2.87 -3.17
CA GLN A 41 -10.54 -2.03 -3.59
C GLN A 41 -11.15 -1.35 -2.37
N ALA A 42 -11.55 -0.09 -2.49
CA ALA A 42 -12.26 0.60 -1.40
C ALA A 42 -13.63 -0.04 -1.16
N GLY A 43 -14.03 -0.20 0.10
CA GLY A 43 -15.27 -0.88 0.46
C GLY A 43 -15.14 -2.40 0.59
N GLU A 44 -13.97 -2.96 0.34
CA GLU A 44 -13.70 -4.38 0.51
C GLU A 44 -13.68 -4.76 2.00
N GLU A 45 -14.31 -5.89 2.33
CA GLU A 45 -14.26 -6.44 3.68
C GLU A 45 -13.04 -7.35 3.86
N ILE A 46 -12.21 -7.01 4.85
CA ILE A 46 -11.02 -7.76 5.23
C ILE A 46 -11.22 -8.31 6.65
N SER A 47 -11.00 -9.62 6.81
CA SER A 47 -10.99 -10.26 8.13
C SER A 47 -9.62 -10.07 8.78
N ILE A 48 -9.59 -9.35 9.90
CA ILE A 48 -8.40 -9.18 10.73
C ILE A 48 -8.33 -10.36 11.70
N PRO A 49 -7.28 -11.20 11.63
CA PRO A 49 -7.08 -12.32 12.54
C PRO A 49 -6.74 -11.83 13.94
N LYS A 50 -6.74 -12.74 14.91
CA LYS A 50 -6.26 -12.43 16.26
C LYS A 50 -4.77 -12.09 16.18
N TYR A 51 -4.39 -10.95 16.72
CA TYR A 51 -3.01 -10.46 16.73
C TYR A 51 -2.45 -10.40 18.15
N ASP A 52 -1.13 -10.28 18.24
CA ASP A 52 -0.43 -10.13 19.50
C ASP A 52 -0.75 -8.76 20.14
N GLN A 53 -1.23 -8.77 21.38
CA GLN A 53 -1.53 -7.56 22.14
C GLN A 53 -0.27 -6.76 22.50
N LYS A 54 0.93 -7.28 22.25
CA LYS A 54 2.19 -6.55 22.39
C LYS A 54 2.20 -5.19 21.68
N TYR A 55 1.51 -5.05 20.53
CA TYR A 55 1.48 -3.81 19.74
C TYR A 55 0.19 -2.99 19.94
N GLN A 56 -0.49 -3.20 21.07
CA GLN A 56 -1.78 -2.56 21.35
C GLN A 56 -1.67 -1.02 21.46
N ASP A 57 -0.52 -0.51 21.88
CA ASP A 57 -0.20 0.91 21.94
C ASP A 57 -0.25 1.58 20.55
N VAL A 58 0.34 0.94 19.54
CA VAL A 58 0.29 1.40 18.14
C VAL A 58 -1.14 1.39 17.62
N VAL A 59 -1.89 0.32 17.88
CA VAL A 59 -3.31 0.23 17.50
C VAL A 59 -4.12 1.34 18.18
N ASN A 60 -3.86 1.61 19.46
CA ASN A 60 -4.54 2.65 20.21
C ASN A 60 -4.20 4.05 19.68
N TYR A 61 -2.96 4.27 19.25
CA TYR A 61 -2.54 5.51 18.60
C TYR A 61 -3.38 5.80 17.33
N PHE A 62 -3.52 4.82 16.42
CA PHE A 62 -4.33 4.99 15.21
C PHE A 62 -5.82 5.16 15.53
N LYS A 63 -6.34 4.48 16.56
CA LYS A 63 -7.72 4.67 17.04
C LYS A 63 -7.95 6.08 17.60
N ALA A 64 -7.05 6.58 18.43
CA ALA A 64 -7.18 7.88 19.09
C ALA A 64 -7.06 9.04 18.09
N THR A 65 -6.11 8.93 17.16
CA THR A 65 -5.87 9.96 16.13
C THR A 65 -6.90 9.90 14.98
N LYS A 66 -7.65 8.81 14.86
CA LYS A 66 -8.52 8.51 13.71
C LYS A 66 -7.76 8.55 12.37
N ALA A 67 -6.45 8.36 12.41
CA ALA A 67 -5.63 8.30 11.22
C ALA A 67 -5.84 6.94 10.52
N ALA A 68 -6.00 6.99 9.21
CA ALA A 68 -6.05 5.80 8.37
C ALA A 68 -4.96 5.94 7.29
N PRO A 69 -3.83 5.22 7.43
CA PRO A 69 -2.79 5.20 6.40
C PRO A 69 -3.37 4.77 5.06
N ALA A 70 -2.91 5.41 3.98
CA ALA A 70 -3.38 5.18 2.62
C ALA A 70 -2.19 5.27 1.65
N THR A 71 -1.26 4.35 1.85
CA THR A 71 0.05 4.33 1.17
C THR A 71 -0.02 3.64 -0.20
N ALA A 72 -1.16 3.00 -0.54
CA ALA A 72 -1.29 2.38 -1.85
C ALA A 72 -1.12 3.43 -2.94
N TYR A 73 -0.10 3.22 -3.76
CA TYR A 73 0.15 3.98 -4.96
C TYR A 73 -0.27 3.08 -6.12
N PRO A 74 -1.53 3.13 -6.57
CA PRO A 74 -1.96 2.32 -7.70
C PRO A 74 -1.07 2.67 -8.88
N PHE A 75 -0.58 1.65 -9.58
CA PHE A 75 0.16 1.87 -10.80
C PHE A 75 -0.74 2.63 -11.78
N GLN A 76 -0.47 3.92 -11.93
CA GLN A 76 -1.08 4.69 -12.98
C GLN A 76 -0.21 4.43 -14.20
N GLU A 77 -0.77 3.88 -15.27
CA GLU A 77 -0.14 3.92 -16.59
C GLU A 77 -0.02 5.40 -16.97
N VAL A 78 1.05 6.03 -16.51
CA VAL A 78 1.48 7.29 -17.06
C VAL A 78 2.01 6.90 -18.43
N GLY A 79 1.27 7.27 -19.48
CA GLY A 79 1.71 7.03 -20.86
C GLY A 79 3.16 7.49 -21.03
N MET A 80 3.88 6.88 -21.97
CA MET A 80 5.31 7.09 -22.19
C MET A 80 5.65 8.57 -22.04
N GLN A 81 6.35 8.90 -20.95
CA GLN A 81 6.61 10.28 -20.60
C GLN A 81 7.75 10.79 -21.49
N GLU A 82 7.56 11.97 -22.07
CA GLU A 82 8.57 12.59 -22.93
C GLU A 82 9.35 13.68 -22.17
N GLY A 83 10.56 13.97 -22.63
CA GLY A 83 11.42 15.04 -22.13
C GLY A 83 12.71 14.53 -21.51
N VAL A 84 13.65 15.45 -21.24
CA VAL A 84 15.03 15.14 -20.80
C VAL A 84 15.09 14.32 -19.50
N GLY A 85 14.04 14.36 -18.66
CA GLY A 85 13.94 13.55 -17.45
C GLY A 85 13.49 12.09 -17.67
N TYR A 86 13.01 11.75 -18.86
CA TYR A 86 12.44 10.45 -19.20
C TYR A 86 13.12 9.78 -20.41
N TRP A 87 13.70 10.57 -21.29
CA TRP A 87 14.39 10.12 -22.49
C TRP A 87 15.74 9.46 -22.19
N TYR A 88 16.00 8.33 -22.84
CA TYR A 88 17.32 7.70 -22.86
C TYR A 88 18.26 8.46 -23.82
N ILE A 89 19.43 8.91 -23.33
CA ILE A 89 20.43 9.59 -24.16
C ILE A 89 20.93 8.64 -25.26
N ASN A 90 21.05 9.16 -26.49
CA ASN A 90 21.40 8.44 -27.71
C ASN A 90 20.36 7.40 -28.18
N THR A 91 19.17 7.38 -27.58
CA THR A 91 18.03 6.59 -28.06
C THR A 91 16.85 7.50 -28.36
N ASP A 92 16.34 8.18 -27.33
CA ASP A 92 15.23 9.13 -27.48
C ASP A 92 15.73 10.58 -27.62
N PHE A 93 16.92 10.89 -27.06
CA PHE A 93 17.55 12.21 -27.16
C PHE A 93 18.94 12.10 -27.82
N ILE A 94 19.05 12.52 -29.08
CA ILE A 94 20.28 12.45 -29.87
C ILE A 94 21.01 13.79 -29.79
N VAL A 95 22.24 13.77 -29.26
CA VAL A 95 23.15 14.92 -29.29
C VAL A 95 24.18 14.68 -30.37
N THR A 96 24.17 15.50 -31.42
CA THR A 96 25.22 15.52 -32.45
C THR A 96 26.20 16.64 -32.15
N GLU A 97 27.49 16.30 -32.08
CA GLU A 97 28.57 17.29 -32.02
C GLU A 97 28.65 18.04 -33.37
N LYS A 98 28.99 19.33 -33.29
CA LYS A 98 28.98 20.26 -34.43
C LYS A 98 30.36 20.48 -35.01
#